data_AF-A0A3D1XMQ2-F1
#
_entry.id   AF-A0A3D1XMQ2-F1
#
_cell.length_a   1.000
_cell.length_b   1.000
_cell.length_c   1.000
_cell.angle_alpha   90.00
_cell.angle_beta   90.00
_cell.angle_gamma   90.00
#
_symmetry.space_group_name_H-M   'P 1'
#
loop_
_entity.id
_entity.type
_entity.pdbx_description
1 polymer ?
#
loop_
_entity_poly.entity_id
_entity_poly.type
_entity_poly.pdbx_seq_one_letter_code
_entity_poly.pdbx_strand_id
1 'polypeptide(L)'
;LRKFKKREYIRIGLRDLLGNVELMETVGDISNLADVCLQSAYEKANRDLQKKHGIPSYEDADGNLKVAEFAVLGMGKLGGQELNYSSDIDLIYIYTSSHGETQPGPSQPITGIKISNHEYFSKLARQITKYINEITSEGNVFRVDLDLRPDGPSGEITNSLASCETYYQSWGRTWERQAMIKARVS
;
A
#
# COMPACT_ATOMS: atom_id res chain seq x y z
N LEU A 1 -11.44 7.52 -7.62
CA LEU A 1 -9.97 7.68 -7.72
C LEU A 1 -9.53 8.49 -8.93
N ARG A 2 -9.57 7.97 -10.17
CA ARG A 2 -9.04 8.66 -11.37
C ARG A 2 -9.59 10.08 -11.60
N LYS A 3 -10.90 10.26 -11.58
CA LYS A 3 -11.56 11.58 -11.69
C LYS A 3 -11.15 12.53 -10.56
N PHE A 4 -11.04 12.01 -9.33
CA PHE A 4 -10.60 12.78 -8.17
C PHE A 4 -9.15 13.24 -8.35
N LYS A 5 -8.24 12.33 -8.70
CA LYS A 5 -6.83 12.66 -9.00
C LYS A 5 -6.69 13.72 -10.09
N LYS A 6 -7.45 13.61 -11.18
CA LYS A 6 -7.47 14.63 -12.25
C LYS A 6 -7.88 16.01 -11.72
N ARG A 7 -8.96 16.07 -10.93
CA ARG A 7 -9.44 17.32 -10.35
C ARG A 7 -8.40 17.95 -9.41
N GLU A 8 -7.80 17.16 -8.54
CA GLU A 8 -6.78 17.64 -7.62
C GLU A 8 -5.48 18.05 -8.35
N TYR A 9 -5.07 17.31 -9.39
CA TYR A 9 -3.95 17.72 -10.24
C TYR A 9 -4.18 19.09 -10.90
N ILE A 10 -5.39 19.37 -11.37
CA ILE A 10 -5.73 20.69 -11.92
C ILE A 10 -5.63 21.76 -10.82
N ARG A 11 -6.18 21.50 -9.62
CA ARG A 11 -6.13 22.44 -8.49
C ARG A 11 -4.69 22.75 -8.08
N ILE A 12 -3.86 21.72 -7.89
CA ILE A 12 -2.46 21.84 -7.49
C ILE A 12 -1.66 22.54 -8.59
N GLY A 13 -1.80 22.07 -9.84
CA GLY A 13 -1.11 22.65 -11.01
C GLY A 13 -1.44 24.12 -11.26
N LEU A 14 -2.69 24.54 -11.05
CA LEU A 14 -3.04 25.95 -11.16
C LEU A 14 -2.38 26.81 -10.08
N ARG A 15 -2.31 26.34 -8.83
CA ARG A 15 -1.62 27.07 -7.75
C ARG A 15 -0.12 27.23 -8.05
N ASP A 16 0.49 26.15 -8.52
CA ASP A 16 1.90 26.09 -8.90
C ASP A 16 2.22 27.03 -10.09
N LEU A 17 1.43 26.97 -11.16
CA LEU A 17 1.59 27.82 -12.35
C LEU A 17 1.39 29.32 -12.07
N LEU A 18 0.52 29.67 -11.11
CA LEU A 18 0.30 31.05 -10.70
C LEU A 18 1.39 31.58 -9.76
N GLY A 19 2.31 30.73 -9.30
CA GLY A 19 3.36 31.10 -8.34
C GLY A 19 2.82 31.40 -6.94
N ASN A 20 1.64 30.88 -6.60
CA ASN A 20 0.97 31.14 -5.33
C ASN A 20 1.48 30.25 -4.17
N VAL A 21 2.37 29.31 -4.47
CA VAL A 21 2.90 28.31 -3.53
C VAL A 21 4.37 28.04 -3.83
N GLU A 22 5.12 27.65 -2.79
CA GLU A 22 6.48 27.17 -2.95
C GLU A 22 6.51 25.73 -3.48
N LEU A 23 7.62 25.34 -4.11
CA LEU A 23 7.80 23.99 -4.67
C LEU A 23 7.56 22.89 -3.62
N MET A 24 8.03 23.09 -2.38
CA MET A 24 7.88 22.11 -1.31
C MET A 24 6.40 21.87 -0.94
N GLU A 25 5.56 22.90 -1.05
CA GLU A 25 4.12 22.75 -0.82
C GLU A 25 3.47 21.98 -1.98
N THR A 26 3.84 22.28 -3.23
CA THR A 26 3.35 21.56 -4.41
C THR A 26 3.67 20.05 -4.35
N VAL A 27 4.91 19.68 -4.05
CA VAL A 27 5.29 18.26 -3.97
C VAL A 27 4.66 17.55 -2.76
N GLY A 28 4.45 18.28 -1.66
CA GLY A 28 3.68 17.81 -0.51
C GLY A 28 2.22 17.54 -0.88
N ASP A 29 1.56 18.47 -1.58
CA ASP A 29 0.18 18.33 -2.06
C ASP A 29 0.00 17.12 -2.99
N ILE A 30 0.96 16.87 -3.90
CA ILE A 30 0.95 15.69 -4.78
C ILE A 30 1.14 14.41 -3.94
N SER A 31 2.00 14.44 -2.93
CA SER A 31 2.25 13.30 -2.05
C SER A 31 1.01 12.95 -1.20
N ASN A 32 0.38 13.96 -0.62
CA ASN A 32 -0.88 13.81 0.12
C ASN A 32 -2.01 13.26 -0.78
N LEU A 33 -2.05 13.68 -2.05
CA LEU A 33 -3.01 13.13 -3.01
C LEU A 33 -2.77 11.64 -3.28
N ALA A 34 -1.52 11.19 -3.34
CA ALA A 34 -1.18 9.78 -3.47
C ALA A 34 -1.62 8.97 -2.24
N ASP A 35 -1.30 9.45 -1.03
CA ASP A 35 -1.72 8.83 0.24
C ASP A 35 -3.25 8.67 0.31
N VAL A 36 -4.01 9.74 0.05
CA VAL A 36 -5.49 9.68 0.06
C VAL A 36 -6.04 8.68 -0.96
N CYS A 37 -5.42 8.58 -2.13
CA CYS A 37 -5.82 7.61 -3.14
C CYS A 37 -5.50 6.17 -2.71
N LEU A 38 -4.35 5.93 -2.09
CA LEU A 38 -3.94 4.62 -1.56
C LEU A 38 -4.85 4.18 -0.42
N GLN A 39 -5.11 5.05 0.54
CA GLN A 39 -6.04 4.80 1.64
C GLN A 39 -7.44 4.42 1.12
N SER A 40 -7.98 5.20 0.18
CA SER A 40 -9.27 4.91 -0.45
C SER A 40 -9.28 3.58 -1.21
N ALA A 41 -8.17 3.20 -1.86
CA ALA A 41 -8.04 1.93 -2.54
C ALA A 41 -7.96 0.75 -1.55
N TYR A 42 -7.18 0.91 -0.48
CA TYR A 42 -7.09 -0.04 0.63
C TYR A 42 -8.45 -0.30 1.26
N GLU A 43 -9.18 0.74 1.67
CA GLU A 43 -10.49 0.61 2.31
C GLU A 43 -11.48 -0.13 1.41
N LYS A 44 -11.50 0.19 0.11
CA LYS A 44 -12.37 -0.49 -0.85
C LYS A 44 -12.00 -1.95 -1.00
N ALA A 45 -10.73 -2.25 -1.23
CA ALA A 45 -10.25 -3.61 -1.48
C ALA A 45 -10.40 -4.49 -0.23
N ASN A 46 -10.02 -3.97 0.95
CA ASN A 46 -10.13 -4.68 2.22
C ASN A 46 -11.59 -4.97 2.55
N ARG A 47 -12.50 -4.00 2.39
CA ARG A 47 -13.94 -4.23 2.61
C ARG A 47 -14.51 -5.31 1.69
N ASP A 48 -14.11 -5.34 0.42
CA ASP A 48 -14.58 -6.35 -0.53
C ASP A 48 -14.07 -7.76 -0.16
N LEU A 49 -12.79 -7.85 0.23
CA LEU A 49 -12.18 -9.10 0.64
C LEU A 49 -12.75 -9.61 1.97
N GLN A 50 -12.98 -8.74 2.95
CA GLN A 50 -13.61 -9.11 4.22
C GLN A 50 -15.00 -9.70 4.02
N LYS A 51 -15.82 -9.09 3.15
CA LYS A 51 -17.15 -9.62 2.80
C LYS A 51 -17.09 -11.03 2.19
N LYS A 52 -16.01 -11.35 1.48
CA LYS A 52 -15.84 -12.62 0.79
C LYS A 52 -15.21 -13.69 1.67
N HIS A 53 -14.14 -13.34 2.38
CA HIS A 53 -13.25 -14.29 3.05
C HIS A 53 -13.26 -14.17 4.57
N GLY A 54 -13.78 -13.09 5.12
CA GLY A 54 -13.73 -12.81 6.56
C GLY A 54 -12.55 -11.92 6.94
N ILE A 55 -12.35 -11.75 8.24
CA ILE A 55 -11.35 -10.85 8.82
C ILE A 55 -10.05 -11.63 9.04
N PRO A 56 -8.91 -11.23 8.45
CA PRO A 56 -7.63 -11.92 8.66
C PRO A 56 -7.25 -11.82 10.14
N SER A 57 -7.01 -12.95 10.78
CA SER A 57 -6.73 -13.02 12.22
C SER A 57 -5.55 -13.95 12.49
N TYR A 58 -4.90 -13.79 13.63
CA TYR A 58 -3.79 -14.63 14.09
C TYR A 58 -3.82 -14.75 15.61
N GLU A 59 -3.23 -15.81 16.15
CA GLU A 59 -3.00 -15.94 17.59
C GLU A 59 -1.66 -15.30 17.96
N ASP A 60 -1.66 -14.44 18.99
CA ASP A 60 -0.42 -13.90 19.52
C ASP A 60 0.31 -14.89 20.45
N ALA A 61 1.46 -14.49 21.00
CA ALA A 61 2.28 -15.35 21.85
C ALA A 61 1.55 -15.82 23.13
N ASP A 62 0.53 -15.08 23.57
CA ASP A 62 -0.29 -15.39 24.74
C ASP A 62 -1.53 -16.22 24.38
N GLY A 63 -1.70 -16.59 23.11
CA GLY A 63 -2.85 -17.34 22.58
C GLY A 63 -4.09 -16.48 22.37
N ASN A 64 -3.98 -15.14 22.39
CA ASN A 64 -5.11 -14.26 22.13
C ASN A 64 -5.31 -14.09 20.63
N LEU A 65 -6.55 -14.26 20.16
CA LEU A 65 -6.92 -14.01 18.79
C LEU A 65 -6.93 -12.50 18.50
N LYS A 66 -6.05 -12.05 17.59
CA LYS A 66 -5.93 -10.67 17.13
C LYS A 66 -6.19 -10.56 15.63
N VAL A 67 -6.67 -9.39 15.21
CA VAL A 67 -6.79 -9.06 13.78
C VAL A 67 -5.38 -8.83 13.22
N ALA A 68 -5.06 -9.45 12.09
CA ALA A 68 -3.83 -9.17 11.37
C ALA A 68 -3.98 -7.83 10.63
N GLU A 69 -2.99 -6.96 10.79
CA GLU A 69 -2.97 -5.63 10.21
C GLU A 69 -2.15 -5.63 8.91
N PHE A 70 -2.36 -4.60 8.10
CA PHE A 70 -1.71 -4.40 6.81
C PHE A 70 -1.24 -2.96 6.70
N ALA A 71 -0.04 -2.75 6.18
CA ALA A 71 0.49 -1.42 5.92
C ALA A 71 1.01 -1.31 4.48
N VAL A 72 0.80 -0.12 3.91
CA VAL A 72 1.43 0.31 2.66
C VAL A 72 2.56 1.25 3.04
N LEU A 73 3.79 0.89 2.68
CA LEU A 73 4.94 1.76 2.84
C LEU A 73 5.17 2.51 1.54
N GLY A 74 5.01 3.83 1.59
CA GLY A 74 5.52 4.73 0.57
C GLY A 74 7.04 4.83 0.68
N MET A 75 7.72 4.57 -0.42
CA MET A 75 9.17 4.59 -0.54
C MET A 75 9.63 5.77 -1.40
N GLY A 76 10.94 5.98 -1.48
CA GLY A 76 11.52 6.97 -2.39
C GLY A 76 10.89 8.36 -2.23
N LYS A 77 10.37 8.90 -3.34
CA LYS A 77 9.76 10.24 -3.33
C LYS A 77 8.44 10.31 -2.56
N LEU A 78 7.62 9.26 -2.61
CA LEU A 78 6.37 9.22 -1.85
C LEU A 78 6.65 9.17 -0.34
N GLY A 79 7.61 8.34 0.04
CA GLY A 79 8.06 8.22 1.42
C GLY A 79 8.65 9.53 1.97
N GLY A 80 9.46 10.21 1.16
CA GLY A 80 10.02 11.53 1.44
C GLY A 80 9.08 12.73 1.23
N GLN A 81 7.81 12.51 0.86
CA GLN A 81 6.82 13.56 0.58
C GLN A 81 7.27 14.59 -0.49
N GLU A 82 7.97 14.10 -1.51
CA GLU A 82 8.62 14.89 -2.56
C GLU A 82 8.18 14.43 -3.97
N LEU A 83 6.95 13.91 -4.10
CA LEU A 83 6.42 13.49 -5.41
C LEU A 83 6.25 14.66 -6.38
N ASN A 84 6.60 14.41 -7.64
CA ASN A 84 6.33 15.33 -8.75
C ASN A 84 5.27 14.77 -9.69
N TYR A 85 4.76 15.58 -10.63
CA TYR A 85 3.63 15.21 -11.48
C TYR A 85 3.81 13.95 -12.32
N SER A 86 5.06 13.60 -12.65
CA SER A 86 5.43 12.42 -13.46
C SER A 86 6.06 11.30 -12.62
N SER A 87 6.01 11.38 -11.29
CA SER A 87 6.59 10.37 -10.43
C SER A 87 5.77 9.09 -10.43
N ASP A 88 6.49 7.97 -10.34
CA ASP A 88 5.93 6.69 -9.94
C ASP A 88 5.83 6.67 -8.42
N ILE A 89 4.94 5.83 -7.89
CA ILE A 89 4.86 5.60 -6.47
C ILE A 89 5.51 4.26 -6.15
N ASP A 90 6.63 4.33 -5.44
CA ASP A 90 7.37 3.17 -4.97
C ASP A 90 6.69 2.64 -3.69
N LEU A 91 6.22 1.39 -3.71
CA LEU A 91 5.47 0.81 -2.59
C LEU A 91 6.06 -0.51 -2.10
N ILE A 92 5.98 -0.73 -0.79
CA ILE A 92 6.16 -2.05 -0.18
C ILE A 92 4.91 -2.38 0.64
N TYR A 93 4.38 -3.60 0.48
CA TYR A 93 3.26 -4.08 1.27
C TYR A 93 3.73 -5.03 2.36
N ILE A 94 3.29 -4.77 3.59
CA ILE A 94 3.61 -5.60 4.75
C ILE A 94 2.36 -5.92 5.57
N TYR A 95 2.39 -7.03 6.31
CA TYR A 95 1.33 -7.41 7.22
C TYR A 95 1.85 -8.07 8.49
N THR A 96 1.05 -8.07 9.56
CA THR A 96 1.53 -8.44 10.91
C THR A 96 2.04 -9.88 11.02
N SER A 97 1.24 -10.87 10.62
CA SER A 97 1.57 -12.29 10.85
C SER A 97 1.09 -13.21 9.74
N SER A 98 1.98 -14.10 9.30
CA SER A 98 1.71 -15.21 8.38
C SER A 98 1.01 -16.40 9.04
N HIS A 99 1.05 -16.50 10.37
CA HIS A 99 0.50 -17.62 11.13
C HIS A 99 -0.96 -17.36 11.48
N GLY A 100 -1.83 -17.45 10.49
CA GLY A 100 -3.25 -17.23 10.71
C GLY A 100 -4.08 -17.35 9.44
N GLU A 101 -5.39 -17.32 9.64
CA GLU A 101 -6.39 -17.42 8.59
C GLU A 101 -7.53 -16.44 8.84
N THR A 102 -8.33 -16.22 7.80
CA THR A 102 -9.52 -15.39 7.93
C THR A 102 -10.59 -16.05 8.79
N GLN A 103 -11.18 -15.27 9.69
CA GLN A 103 -12.29 -15.69 10.55
C GLN A 103 -13.60 -14.99 10.15
N PRO A 104 -14.77 -15.63 10.36
CA PRO A 104 -16.06 -14.98 10.14
C PRO A 104 -16.17 -13.69 10.97
N GLY A 105 -16.71 -12.62 10.37
CA GLY A 105 -16.98 -11.39 11.11
C GLY A 105 -18.22 -11.52 12.02
N PRO A 106 -18.35 -10.68 13.07
CA PRO A 106 -19.43 -10.79 14.06
C PRO A 106 -20.86 -10.71 13.50
N SER A 107 -21.04 -10.12 12.32
CA SER A 107 -22.37 -9.83 11.75
C SER A 107 -22.46 -10.04 10.25
N GLN A 108 -21.49 -10.74 9.63
CA GLN A 108 -21.50 -11.02 8.20
C GLN A 108 -21.17 -12.49 7.94
N PRO A 109 -22.10 -13.27 7.39
CA PRO A 109 -21.79 -14.59 6.86
C PRO A 109 -20.71 -14.45 5.79
N ILE A 110 -19.61 -15.19 5.94
CA ILE A 110 -18.62 -15.32 4.88
C ILE A 110 -19.25 -16.03 3.70
N THR A 111 -19.17 -15.41 2.52
CA THR A 111 -19.73 -15.95 1.27
C THR A 111 -18.76 -16.90 0.56
N GLY A 112 -17.48 -16.84 0.92
CA GLY A 112 -16.41 -17.68 0.39
C GLY A 112 -15.73 -18.52 1.46
N ILE A 113 -14.66 -19.20 1.04
CA ILE A 113 -13.86 -20.08 1.89
C ILE A 113 -12.86 -19.24 2.70
N LYS A 114 -12.55 -19.70 3.92
CA LYS A 114 -11.42 -19.20 4.71
C LYS A 114 -10.12 -19.33 3.92
N ILE A 115 -9.23 -18.36 4.06
CA ILE A 115 -7.92 -18.35 3.41
C ILE A 115 -6.84 -17.94 4.39
N SER A 116 -5.60 -18.35 4.12
CA SER A 116 -4.45 -17.93 4.93
C SER A 116 -4.27 -16.41 4.89
N ASN A 117 -3.66 -15.84 5.94
CA ASN A 117 -3.32 -14.42 5.98
C ASN A 117 -2.44 -14.02 4.79
N HIS A 118 -1.46 -14.85 4.44
CA HIS A 118 -0.60 -14.58 3.28
C HIS A 118 -1.41 -14.48 1.98
N GLU A 119 -2.32 -15.43 1.73
CA GLU A 119 -3.19 -15.39 0.55
C GLU A 119 -4.12 -14.16 0.56
N TYR A 120 -4.69 -13.83 1.73
CA TYR A 120 -5.55 -12.65 1.90
C TYR A 120 -4.81 -11.35 1.55
N PHE A 121 -3.65 -11.11 2.16
CA PHE A 121 -2.90 -9.88 1.95
C PHE A 121 -2.27 -9.83 0.56
N SER A 122 -1.90 -10.97 -0.03
CA SER A 122 -1.46 -11.03 -1.43
C SER A 122 -2.56 -10.61 -2.40
N LYS A 123 -3.81 -11.03 -2.15
CA LYS A 123 -4.97 -10.55 -2.92
C LYS A 123 -5.23 -9.07 -2.70
N LEU A 124 -5.13 -8.60 -1.46
CA LEU A 124 -5.32 -7.19 -1.10
C LEU A 124 -4.31 -6.29 -1.81
N ALA A 125 -3.01 -6.60 -1.71
CA ALA A 125 -1.93 -5.88 -2.36
C ALA A 125 -2.10 -5.80 -3.88
N ARG A 126 -2.46 -6.92 -4.52
CA ARG A 126 -2.74 -6.96 -5.97
C ARG A 126 -3.94 -6.08 -6.34
N GLN A 127 -4.98 -6.08 -5.52
CA GLN A 127 -6.20 -5.30 -5.77
C GLN A 127 -5.97 -3.80 -5.60
N ILE A 128 -5.22 -3.39 -4.57
CA ILE A 128 -4.78 -1.99 -4.38
C ILE A 128 -3.94 -1.55 -5.57
N THR A 129 -2.91 -2.33 -5.92
CA THR A 129 -2.03 -2.05 -7.07
C THR A 129 -2.85 -1.91 -8.35
N LYS A 130 -3.83 -2.78 -8.58
CA LYS A 130 -4.73 -2.69 -9.73
C LYS A 130 -5.54 -1.38 -9.72
N TYR A 131 -6.17 -1.04 -8.59
CA TYR A 131 -6.98 0.17 -8.49
C TYR A 131 -6.21 1.45 -8.80
N ILE A 132 -4.93 1.51 -8.41
CA ILE A 132 -4.05 2.66 -8.62
C ILE A 132 -3.44 2.65 -10.03
N ASN A 133 -2.87 1.53 -10.46
CA ASN A 133 -2.01 1.43 -11.64
C ASN A 133 -2.76 1.17 -12.95
N GLU A 134 -3.91 0.50 -12.92
CA GLU A 134 -4.63 0.09 -14.14
C GLU A 134 -5.04 1.29 -15.01
N ILE A 135 -4.77 1.22 -16.31
CA ILE A 135 -5.17 2.26 -17.26
C ILE A 135 -6.60 1.99 -17.72
N THR A 136 -7.48 2.98 -17.52
CA THR A 136 -8.86 2.97 -18.02
C THR A 136 -9.05 4.09 -19.05
N SER A 137 -10.27 4.30 -19.56
CA SER A 137 -10.59 5.48 -20.37
C SER A 137 -10.30 6.80 -19.65
N GLU A 138 -10.26 6.79 -18.31
CA GLU A 138 -9.90 7.93 -17.49
C GLU A 138 -8.40 7.98 -17.14
N GLY A 139 -7.56 7.16 -17.76
CA GLY A 139 -6.15 6.97 -17.40
C GLY A 139 -5.96 6.07 -16.18
N ASN A 140 -4.81 6.18 -15.52
CA ASN A 140 -4.52 5.59 -14.21
C ASN A 140 -4.54 6.67 -13.09
N VAL A 141 -4.40 6.25 -11.84
CA VAL A 141 -4.26 7.18 -10.70
C VAL A 141 -2.79 7.60 -10.61
N PHE A 142 -1.92 6.63 -10.34
CA PHE A 142 -0.47 6.73 -10.35
C PHE A 142 0.11 5.45 -10.97
N ARG A 143 1.33 5.52 -11.52
CA ARG A 143 2.09 4.33 -11.85
C ARG A 143 2.69 3.77 -10.55
N VAL A 144 2.60 2.46 -10.36
CA VAL A 144 3.09 1.80 -9.14
C VAL A 144 4.36 1.02 -9.48
N ASP A 145 5.41 1.25 -8.71
CA ASP A 145 6.64 0.47 -8.70
C ASP A 145 6.72 -0.32 -7.38
N LEU A 146 7.06 -1.61 -7.48
CA LEU A 146 7.15 -2.53 -6.34
C LEU A 146 8.56 -3.13 -6.18
N ASP A 147 9.55 -2.66 -6.95
CA ASP A 147 10.86 -3.31 -7.06
C ASP A 147 11.76 -3.11 -5.83
N LEU A 148 11.37 -2.24 -4.89
CA LEU A 148 12.05 -2.05 -3.61
C LEU A 148 11.64 -3.04 -2.51
N ARG A 149 10.66 -3.91 -2.78
CA ARG A 149 10.26 -4.96 -1.82
C ARG A 149 11.38 -6.02 -1.66
N PRO A 150 11.39 -6.79 -0.56
CA PRO A 150 12.30 -7.93 -0.40
C PRO A 150 12.32 -8.82 -1.65
N ASP A 151 13.52 -9.22 -2.08
CA ASP A 151 13.78 -10.00 -3.30
C ASP A 151 13.35 -9.33 -4.63
N GLY A 152 13.00 -8.04 -4.58
CA GLY A 152 12.68 -7.21 -5.75
C GLY A 152 11.59 -7.82 -6.64
N PRO A 153 11.72 -7.77 -7.98
CA PRO A 153 10.74 -8.33 -8.91
C PRO A 153 10.42 -9.80 -8.70
N SER A 154 11.36 -10.59 -8.17
CA SER A 154 11.20 -12.03 -7.92
C SER A 154 10.55 -12.34 -6.58
N GLY A 155 10.44 -11.36 -5.68
CA GLY A 155 9.84 -11.50 -4.37
C GLY A 155 8.31 -11.48 -4.37
N GLU A 156 7.75 -11.97 -3.27
CA GLU A 156 6.32 -11.89 -3.00
C GLU A 156 5.84 -10.44 -3.02
N ILE A 157 4.60 -10.23 -3.48
CA ILE A 157 4.02 -8.88 -3.56
C ILE A 157 3.81 -8.26 -2.17
N THR A 158 3.64 -9.10 -1.15
CA THR A 158 3.48 -8.68 0.24
C THR A 158 4.22 -9.66 1.15
N ASN A 159 4.76 -9.14 2.25
CA ASN A 159 5.58 -9.92 3.17
C ASN A 159 5.07 -9.77 4.60
N SER A 160 5.16 -10.83 5.40
CA SER A 160 4.89 -10.71 6.84
C SER A 160 6.02 -9.90 7.48
N LEU A 161 5.71 -9.23 8.59
CA LEU A 161 6.69 -8.43 9.32
C LEU A 161 7.94 -9.25 9.69
N ALA A 162 7.74 -10.45 10.24
CA ALA A 162 8.83 -11.37 10.58
C ALA A 162 9.68 -11.79 9.36
N SER A 163 9.05 -11.97 8.18
CA SER A 163 9.77 -12.26 6.94
C SER A 163 10.63 -11.08 6.50
N CYS A 164 10.08 -9.86 6.55
CA CYS A 164 10.83 -8.63 6.26
C CYS A 164 12.02 -8.45 7.22
N GLU A 165 11.82 -8.64 8.52
CA GLU A 165 12.89 -8.53 9.51
C GLU A 165 14.02 -9.52 9.23
N THR A 166 13.66 -10.79 9.02
CA THR A 166 14.63 -11.85 8.68
C THR A 166 15.39 -11.50 7.40
N TYR A 167 14.69 -10.98 6.39
CA TYR A 167 15.28 -10.57 5.13
C TYR A 167 16.34 -9.48 5.30
N TYR A 168 15.97 -8.37 5.93
CA TYR A 168 16.87 -7.23 6.08
C TYR A 168 18.02 -7.49 7.05
N GLN A 169 17.86 -8.41 8.00
CA GLN A 169 18.95 -8.86 8.87
C GLN A 169 19.95 -9.77 8.14
N SER A 170 19.46 -10.72 7.34
CA SER A 170 20.29 -11.80 6.80
C SER A 170 20.85 -11.51 5.40
N TRP A 171 20.04 -10.93 4.52
CA TRP A 171 20.39 -10.74 3.09
C TRP A 171 20.33 -9.29 2.61
N GLY A 172 19.64 -8.42 3.35
CA GLY A 172 19.48 -7.02 2.97
C GLY A 172 20.82 -6.38 2.60
N ARG A 173 20.87 -5.71 1.47
CA ARG A 173 22.05 -4.99 0.99
C ARG A 173 22.06 -3.57 1.55
N THR A 174 23.23 -2.94 1.58
CA THR A 174 23.37 -1.58 2.11
C THR A 174 22.46 -0.58 1.42
N TRP A 175 22.31 -0.68 0.09
CA TRP A 175 21.44 0.22 -0.68
C TRP A 175 19.95 0.03 -0.35
N GLU A 176 19.50 -1.19 -0.03
CA GLU A 176 18.11 -1.45 0.38
C GLU A 176 17.84 -0.81 1.74
N ARG A 177 18.79 -0.91 2.68
CA ARG A 177 18.70 -0.22 3.97
C ARG A 177 18.69 1.30 3.81
N GLN A 178 19.47 1.84 2.87
CA GLN A 178 19.43 3.27 2.54
C GLN A 178 18.07 3.69 1.99
N ALA A 179 17.46 2.87 1.12
CA ALA A 179 16.11 3.14 0.61
C ALA A 179 15.07 3.18 1.74
N MET A 180 15.21 2.31 2.75
CA MET A 180 14.33 2.28 3.92
C MET A 180 14.36 3.55 4.79
N ILE A 181 15.37 4.42 4.67
CA ILE A 181 15.42 5.70 5.40
C ILE A 181 14.23 6.59 5.03
N LYS A 182 13.74 6.49 3.79
CA LYS A 182 12.55 7.22 3.33
C LYS A 182 11.25 6.45 3.53
N ALA A 183 11.27 5.24 4.08
CA ALA A 183 10.04 4.46 4.26
C ALA A 183 9.07 5.18 5.21
N ARG A 184 7.83 5.38 4.76
CA ARG A 184 6.77 6.01 5.54
C ARG A 184 5.45 5.28 5.28
N VAL A 185 4.65 5.09 6.32
CA VAL A 185 3.27 4.58 6.15
C VAL A 185 2.46 5.61 5.35
N SER A 186 1.83 5.15 4.27
CA SER A 186 1.12 5.93 3.25
C SER A 186 -0.36 5.57 3.23
#